data_AF-A0A8K2AW65-F1
#
_entry.id   AF-A0A8K2AW65-F1
#
_cell.length_a   1.000
_cell.length_b   1.000
_cell.length_c   1.000
_cell.angle_alpha   90.00
_cell.angle_beta   90.00
_cell.angle_gamma   90.00
#
_symmetry.space_group_name_H-M   'P 1'
#
loop_
_entity.id
_entity.type
_entity.pdbx_description
1 polymer ?
#
loop_
_entity_poly.entity_id
_entity_poly.type
_entity_poly.pdbx_seq_one_letter_code
_entity_poly.pdbx_strand_id
1 'polypeptide(L)'
;SSTGKLFEFSSSSMKQIIEKQCMHSKNISKPDQPSEDLLLENGDYVRLKKQVEEANRQLRNMRGDELQGLTIEELQQLEKTLETGLRRVLQRKGDQIMEQINDLRKKESQLMEENTFLRQQVAEMSKMGKQMVVESENVMHEGQSSETITNMSHSGNPRENDESSDTTLRLGLSCAGWK
;
A
#
# COMPACT_ATOMS: atom_id res chain seq x y z
N SER A 1 -15.73 -39.16 65.77
CA SER A 1 -15.85 -37.69 65.61
C SER A 1 -14.46 -37.08 65.72
N SER A 2 -14.08 -36.17 64.83
CA SER A 2 -12.77 -35.50 64.86
C SER A 2 -12.97 -33.99 64.82
N THR A 3 -13.02 -33.37 66.00
CA THR A 3 -13.39 -31.95 66.16
C THR A 3 -12.76 -31.35 67.41
N GLY A 4 -11.55 -31.82 67.77
CA GLY A 4 -10.82 -31.37 68.95
C GLY A 4 -9.47 -30.75 68.59
N LYS A 5 -9.21 -29.55 69.13
CA LYS A 5 -7.86 -29.04 69.42
C LYS A 5 -6.94 -28.68 68.23
N LEU A 6 -7.46 -28.30 67.06
CA LEU A 6 -6.63 -27.64 66.02
C LEU A 6 -5.94 -26.35 66.54
N PHE A 7 -6.56 -25.70 67.53
CA PHE A 7 -6.01 -24.56 68.28
C PHE A 7 -4.70 -24.87 69.03
N GLU A 8 -4.52 -26.07 69.60
CA GLU A 8 -3.41 -26.35 70.52
C GLU A 8 -2.05 -26.49 69.82
N PHE A 9 -2.03 -26.63 68.49
CA PHE A 9 -0.82 -26.62 67.67
C PHE A 9 -0.46 -25.21 67.14
N SER A 10 -1.30 -24.20 67.39
CA SER A 10 -1.00 -22.82 67.00
C SER A 10 -0.09 -22.15 68.03
N SER A 11 1.23 -22.28 67.83
CA SER A 11 2.28 -21.72 68.70
C SER A 11 2.28 -20.18 68.83
N SER A 12 1.35 -19.48 68.17
CA SER A 12 1.15 -18.04 68.32
C SER A 12 -0.32 -17.72 68.49
N SER A 13 -0.65 -17.00 69.57
CA SER A 13 -2.00 -16.49 69.81
C SER A 13 -2.40 -15.49 68.73
N MET A 14 -3.69 -15.42 68.37
CA MET A 14 -4.20 -14.39 67.44
C MET A 14 -3.78 -12.98 67.86
N LYS A 15 -3.71 -12.68 69.16
CA LYS A 15 -3.19 -11.41 69.68
C LYS A 15 -1.70 -11.20 69.36
N GLN A 16 -0.87 -12.24 69.47
CA GLN A 16 0.55 -12.18 69.13
C GLN A 16 0.77 -12.08 67.60
N ILE A 17 -0.09 -12.69 66.78
CA ILE A 17 -0.05 -12.55 65.32
C ILE A 17 -0.39 -11.11 64.91
N ILE A 18 -1.48 -10.56 65.47
CA ILE A 18 -1.88 -9.16 65.26
C ILE A 18 -0.82 -8.20 65.80
N GLU A 19 -0.30 -8.42 67.01
CA GLU A 19 0.77 -7.61 67.60
C GLU A 19 2.05 -7.69 66.76
N LYS A 20 2.45 -8.87 66.29
CA LYS A 20 3.59 -9.04 65.39
C LYS A 20 3.36 -8.32 64.06
N GLN A 21 2.15 -8.36 63.47
CA GLN A 21 1.83 -7.55 62.30
C GLN A 21 1.84 -6.04 62.59
N CYS A 22 1.32 -5.59 63.74
CA CYS A 22 1.38 -4.19 64.14
C CYS A 22 2.82 -3.73 64.42
N MET A 23 3.67 -4.58 65.00
CA MET A 23 5.08 -4.27 65.24
C MET A 23 5.88 -4.30 63.93
N HIS A 24 5.60 -5.23 63.00
CA HIS A 24 6.17 -5.16 61.66
C HIS A 24 5.69 -3.91 60.91
N SER A 25 4.40 -3.58 60.94
CA SER A 25 3.85 -2.32 60.38
C SER A 25 4.50 -1.07 60.97
N LYS A 26 4.75 -1.04 62.29
CA LYS A 26 5.47 0.06 62.97
C LYS A 26 6.98 0.09 62.68
N ASN A 27 7.62 -1.04 62.37
CA ASN A 27 9.00 -1.05 61.87
C ASN A 27 9.08 -0.74 60.37
N ILE A 28 8.00 -1.00 59.62
CA ILE A 28 7.74 -0.56 58.25
C ILE A 28 7.30 0.91 58.21
N SER A 29 7.30 1.61 59.37
CA SER A 29 7.27 3.08 59.45
C SER A 29 8.57 3.76 58.96
N LYS A 30 9.32 3.09 58.07
CA LYS A 30 10.14 3.72 57.04
C LYS A 30 9.41 3.55 55.70
N PRO A 31 8.55 4.50 55.27
CA PRO A 31 7.83 4.43 54.00
C PRO A 31 8.70 4.71 52.76
N ASP A 32 10.03 4.70 52.93
CA ASP A 32 11.00 5.45 52.13
C ASP A 32 11.97 4.58 51.32
N GLN A 33 11.81 3.26 51.35
CA GLN A 33 12.67 2.36 50.58
C GLN A 33 11.81 1.35 49.78
N PRO A 34 11.46 1.69 48.53
CA PRO A 34 10.97 0.71 47.56
C PRO A 34 11.94 -0.47 47.44
N SER A 35 11.48 -1.64 47.01
CA SER A 35 12.43 -2.70 46.63
C SER A 35 13.31 -2.21 45.48
N GLU A 36 14.54 -2.70 45.43
CA GLU A 36 15.53 -2.26 44.44
C GLU A 36 15.02 -2.53 43.01
N ASP A 37 14.33 -3.66 42.79
CA ASP A 37 13.58 -3.96 41.56
C ASP A 37 12.50 -2.91 41.23
N LEU A 38 11.64 -2.53 42.18
CA LEU A 38 10.57 -1.53 41.92
C LEU A 38 11.13 -0.13 41.64
N LEU A 39 12.26 0.21 42.25
CA LEU A 39 12.95 1.47 42.01
C LEU A 39 13.62 1.47 40.61
N LEU A 40 14.22 0.34 40.22
CA LEU A 40 14.82 0.12 38.92
C LEU A 40 13.76 0.10 37.80
N GLU A 41 12.66 -0.64 37.97
CA GLU A 41 11.53 -0.73 37.04
C GLU A 41 10.90 0.64 36.82
N ASN A 42 10.68 1.42 37.88
CA ASN A 42 10.19 2.80 37.77
C ASN A 42 11.19 3.72 37.04
N GLY A 43 12.50 3.57 37.30
CA GLY A 43 13.55 4.31 36.59
C GLY A 43 13.59 3.98 35.09
N ASP A 44 13.46 2.70 34.74
CA ASP A 44 13.41 2.20 33.38
C ASP A 44 12.13 2.64 32.65
N TYR A 45 10.98 2.62 33.33
CA TYR A 45 9.72 3.17 32.83
C TYR A 45 9.83 4.68 32.54
N VAL A 46 10.39 5.47 33.46
CA VAL A 46 10.61 6.91 33.26
C VAL A 46 11.57 7.17 32.09
N ARG A 47 12.65 6.38 31.96
CA ARG A 47 13.59 6.47 30.83
C ARG A 47 12.89 6.17 29.50
N LEU A 48 12.11 5.08 29.43
CA LEU A 48 11.40 4.67 28.22
C LEU A 48 10.30 5.69 27.85
N LYS A 49 9.54 6.18 28.82
CA LYS A 49 8.54 7.24 28.61
C LYS A 49 9.18 8.49 28.01
N LYS A 50 10.32 8.94 28.56
CA LYS A 50 11.06 10.09 28.01
C LYS A 50 11.52 9.84 26.56
N GLN A 51 11.96 8.62 26.22
CA GLN A 51 12.33 8.27 24.85
C GLN A 51 11.13 8.30 23.89
N VAL A 52 9.94 7.89 24.34
CA VAL A 52 8.69 7.98 23.55
C VAL A 52 8.24 9.43 23.37
N GLU A 53 8.32 10.26 24.41
CA GLU A 53 8.02 11.70 24.32
C GLU A 53 9.01 12.44 23.40
N GLU A 54 10.28 12.08 23.45
CA GLU A 54 11.34 12.56 22.56
C GLU A 54 11.07 12.20 21.09
N ALA A 55 10.84 10.91 20.79
CA ALA A 55 10.55 10.43 19.44
C ALA A 55 9.26 11.04 18.88
N ASN A 56 8.23 11.23 19.71
CA ASN A 56 6.99 11.89 19.30
C ASN A 56 7.20 13.40 18.99
N ARG A 57 8.08 14.09 19.73
CA ARG A 57 8.45 15.48 19.40
C ARG A 57 9.22 15.53 18.08
N GLN A 58 10.19 14.65 17.87
CA GLN A 58 10.93 14.56 16.60
C GLN A 58 10.00 14.25 15.40
N LEU A 59 8.97 13.41 15.59
CA LEU A 59 7.94 13.15 14.58
C LEU A 59 7.05 14.37 14.26
N ARG A 60 6.79 15.26 15.24
CA ARG A 60 6.09 16.53 15.04
C ARG A 60 6.98 17.53 14.29
N ASN A 61 8.23 17.68 14.72
CA ASN A 61 9.20 18.55 14.05
C ASN A 61 9.41 18.14 12.58
N MET A 62 9.49 16.83 12.28
CA MET A 62 9.56 16.32 10.90
C MET A 62 8.32 16.55 10.04
N ARG A 63 7.19 16.99 10.62
CA ARG A 63 5.98 17.43 9.90
C ARG A 63 5.91 18.94 9.72
N GLY A 64 6.79 19.70 10.38
CA GLY A 64 6.74 21.16 10.46
C GLY A 64 6.00 21.70 11.69
N ASP A 65 5.54 20.84 12.59
CA ASP A 65 4.91 21.21 13.87
C ASP A 65 5.98 21.55 14.93
N GLU A 66 5.62 22.38 15.93
CA GLU A 66 6.44 22.64 17.15
C GLU A 66 7.91 23.06 16.93
N LEU A 67 8.23 23.68 15.79
CA LEU A 67 9.59 24.16 15.47
C LEU A 67 10.10 25.30 16.38
N GLN A 68 9.22 25.89 17.20
CA GLN A 68 9.57 26.99 18.11
C GLN A 68 10.46 26.49 19.25
N GLY A 69 11.73 26.90 19.24
CA GLY A 69 12.73 26.53 20.25
C GLY A 69 13.88 25.67 19.71
N LEU A 70 13.82 25.24 18.44
CA LEU A 70 14.98 24.69 17.74
C LEU A 70 16.00 25.79 17.40
N THR A 71 17.28 25.45 17.37
CA THR A 71 18.32 26.35 16.83
C THR A 71 18.36 26.31 15.29
N ILE A 72 19.11 27.24 14.68
CA ILE A 72 19.30 27.28 13.22
C ILE A 72 20.01 26.01 12.73
N GLU A 73 20.98 25.52 13.50
CA GLU A 73 21.74 24.30 13.21
C GLU A 73 20.85 23.04 13.30
N GLU A 74 19.95 22.99 14.28
CA GLU A 74 18.97 21.91 14.42
C GLU A 74 17.96 21.93 13.26
N LEU A 75 17.49 23.10 12.85
CA LEU A 75 16.60 23.27 11.69
C LEU A 75 17.28 22.86 10.38
N GLN A 76 18.55 23.23 10.16
CA GLN A 76 19.34 22.79 9.00
C GLN A 76 19.56 21.27 8.98
N GLN A 77 19.83 20.66 10.14
CA GLN A 77 19.98 19.21 10.23
C GLN A 77 18.64 18.48 10.04
N LEU A 78 17.51 19.05 10.48
CA LEU A 78 16.17 18.57 10.19
C LEU A 78 15.85 18.63 8.69
N GLU A 79 16.05 19.79 8.06
CA GLU A 79 15.86 20.01 6.62
C GLU A 79 16.66 19.00 5.79
N LYS A 80 17.96 18.88 6.05
CA LYS A 80 18.87 17.91 5.39
C LYS A 80 18.41 16.46 5.56
N THR A 81 17.81 16.12 6.70
CA THR A 81 17.28 14.78 6.97
C THR A 81 16.00 14.53 6.15
N LEU A 82 15.10 15.50 6.09
CA LEU A 82 13.88 15.45 5.28
C LEU A 82 14.21 15.40 3.78
N GLU A 83 15.14 16.22 3.30
CA GLU A 83 15.59 16.27 1.90
C GLU A 83 16.22 14.93 1.48
N THR A 84 17.06 14.35 2.33
CA THR A 84 17.63 13.00 2.12
C THR A 84 16.54 11.91 2.08
N GLY A 85 15.54 12.00 2.96
CA GLY A 85 14.39 11.08 2.98
C GLY A 85 13.54 11.18 1.71
N LEU A 86 13.17 12.41 1.32
CA LEU A 86 12.41 12.70 0.11
C LEU A 86 13.15 12.21 -1.14
N ARG A 87 14.45 12.47 -1.25
CA ARG A 87 15.28 12.02 -2.37
C ARG A 87 15.25 10.49 -2.53
N ARG A 88 15.33 9.73 -1.43
CA ARG A 88 15.20 8.25 -1.42
C ARG A 88 13.80 7.76 -1.82
N VAL A 89 12.74 8.48 -1.44
CA VAL A 89 11.36 8.16 -1.83
C VAL A 89 11.12 8.44 -3.32
N LEU A 90 11.59 9.59 -3.82
CA LEU A 90 11.51 9.96 -5.23
C LEU A 90 12.28 8.98 -6.11
N GLN A 91 13.51 8.60 -5.72
CA GLN A 91 14.31 7.60 -6.43
C GLN A 91 13.54 6.27 -6.54
N ARG A 92 13.13 5.68 -5.42
CA ARG A 92 12.42 4.38 -5.41
C ARG A 92 11.12 4.42 -6.23
N LYS A 93 10.38 5.54 -6.23
CA LYS A 93 9.20 5.72 -7.08
C LYS A 93 9.58 5.80 -8.57
N GLY A 94 10.65 6.52 -8.90
CA GLY A 94 11.18 6.60 -10.28
C GLY A 94 11.62 5.23 -10.81
N ASP A 95 12.38 4.48 -10.00
CA ASP A 95 12.82 3.12 -10.32
C ASP A 95 11.61 2.20 -10.62
N GLN A 96 10.61 2.20 -9.73
CA GLN A 96 9.39 1.40 -9.89
C GLN A 96 8.54 1.80 -11.12
N ILE A 97 8.44 3.10 -11.42
CA ILE A 97 7.73 3.58 -12.62
C ILE A 97 8.50 3.18 -13.89
N MET A 98 9.83 3.21 -13.87
CA MET A 98 10.67 2.80 -15.01
C MET A 98 10.57 1.29 -15.26
N GLU A 99 10.53 0.47 -14.21
CA GLU A 99 10.25 -0.97 -14.28
C GLU A 99 8.90 -1.25 -14.97
N GLN A 100 7.82 -0.59 -14.52
CA GLN A 100 6.49 -0.71 -15.13
C GLN A 100 6.45 -0.26 -16.60
N ILE A 101 7.16 0.80 -16.97
CA ILE A 101 7.28 1.25 -18.37
C ILE A 101 7.98 0.20 -19.23
N ASN A 102 9.03 -0.45 -18.71
CA ASN A 102 9.79 -1.47 -19.43
C ASN A 102 8.96 -2.76 -19.63
N ASP A 103 8.21 -3.20 -18.61
CA ASP A 103 7.30 -4.35 -18.73
C ASP A 103 6.17 -4.09 -19.74
N LEU A 104 5.58 -2.89 -19.73
CA LEU A 104 4.56 -2.50 -20.69
C LEU A 104 5.10 -2.48 -22.13
N ARG A 105 6.29 -1.91 -22.36
CA ARG A 105 6.96 -1.91 -23.68
C ARG A 105 7.30 -3.32 -24.17
N LYS A 106 7.74 -4.20 -23.26
CA LYS A 106 7.99 -5.61 -23.58
C LYS A 106 6.71 -6.32 -24.02
N LYS A 107 5.60 -6.08 -23.31
CA LYS A 107 4.29 -6.64 -23.64
C LYS A 107 3.72 -6.07 -24.95
N GLU A 108 3.92 -4.78 -25.20
CA GLU A 108 3.59 -4.12 -26.48
C GLU A 108 4.33 -4.78 -27.65
N SER A 109 5.65 -4.99 -27.52
CA SER A 109 6.46 -5.68 -28.53
C SER A 109 5.97 -7.10 -28.81
N GLN A 110 5.66 -7.87 -27.77
CA GLN A 110 5.15 -9.25 -27.90
C GLN A 110 3.78 -9.30 -28.58
N LEU A 111 2.85 -8.42 -28.18
CA LEU A 111 1.53 -8.33 -28.81
C LEU A 111 1.61 -7.84 -30.26
N MET A 112 2.57 -6.98 -30.60
CA MET A 112 2.78 -6.53 -31.98
C MET A 112 3.29 -7.67 -32.88
N GLU A 113 4.23 -8.48 -32.38
CA GLU A 113 4.75 -9.68 -33.07
C GLU A 113 3.67 -10.75 -33.26
N GLU A 114 2.88 -11.04 -32.23
CA GLU A 114 1.73 -11.95 -32.34
C GLU A 114 0.68 -11.42 -33.33
N ASN A 115 0.40 -10.11 -33.32
CA ASN A 115 -0.60 -9.51 -34.21
C ASN A 115 -0.16 -9.48 -35.68
N THR A 116 1.13 -9.30 -35.98
CA THR A 116 1.63 -9.40 -37.36
C THR A 116 1.63 -10.85 -37.85
N PHE A 117 2.05 -11.80 -37.02
CA PHE A 117 1.99 -13.25 -37.34
C PHE A 117 0.55 -13.71 -37.64
N LEU A 118 -0.41 -13.36 -36.79
CA LEU A 118 -1.83 -13.72 -37.00
C LEU A 118 -2.40 -13.07 -38.27
N ARG A 119 -2.04 -11.81 -38.58
CA ARG A 119 -2.43 -11.16 -39.85
C ARG A 119 -1.86 -11.87 -41.07
N GLN A 120 -0.61 -12.32 -41.02
CA GLN A 120 0.00 -13.09 -42.09
C GLN A 120 -0.74 -14.43 -42.29
N GLN A 121 -0.98 -15.18 -41.21
CA GLN A 121 -1.68 -16.46 -41.26
C GLN A 121 -3.10 -16.30 -41.84
N VAL A 122 -3.86 -15.29 -41.42
CA VAL A 122 -5.19 -14.98 -41.98
C VAL A 122 -5.11 -14.62 -43.46
N ALA A 123 -4.09 -13.86 -43.88
CA ALA A 123 -3.89 -13.50 -45.29
C ALA A 123 -3.49 -14.71 -46.16
N GLU A 124 -2.76 -15.69 -45.61
CA GLU A 124 -2.39 -16.94 -46.28
C GLU A 124 -3.58 -17.90 -46.41
N MET A 125 -4.35 -18.09 -45.33
CA MET A 125 -5.61 -18.85 -45.37
C MET A 125 -6.61 -18.22 -46.35
N SER A 126 -6.68 -16.89 -46.42
CA SER A 126 -7.53 -16.15 -47.37
C SER A 126 -7.09 -16.28 -48.84
N LYS A 127 -5.85 -16.69 -49.11
CA LYS A 127 -5.39 -17.05 -50.46
C LYS A 127 -5.75 -18.51 -50.77
N MET A 128 -5.46 -19.44 -49.86
CA MET A 128 -5.76 -20.86 -50.01
C MET A 128 -7.26 -21.11 -50.23
N GLY A 129 -8.13 -20.45 -49.44
CA GLY A 129 -9.58 -20.56 -49.59
C GLY A 129 -10.12 -20.04 -50.93
N LYS A 130 -9.43 -19.09 -51.58
CA LYS A 130 -9.77 -18.63 -52.94
C LYS A 130 -9.27 -19.61 -54.01
N GLN A 131 -8.10 -20.21 -53.80
CA GLN A 131 -7.52 -21.17 -54.72
C GLN A 131 -8.37 -22.46 -54.84
N MET A 132 -8.93 -22.94 -53.72
CA MET A 132 -9.83 -24.11 -53.71
C MET A 132 -11.17 -23.87 -54.44
N VAL A 133 -11.63 -22.61 -54.52
CA VAL A 133 -12.82 -22.25 -55.32
C VAL A 133 -12.49 -22.28 -56.81
N VAL A 134 -11.38 -21.65 -57.22
CA VAL A 134 -10.94 -21.62 -58.63
C VAL A 134 -10.68 -23.02 -59.19
N GLU A 135 -10.20 -23.95 -58.38
CA GLU A 135 -9.96 -25.34 -58.82
C GLU A 135 -11.27 -26.15 -59.01
N SER A 136 -12.40 -25.68 -58.46
CA SER A 136 -13.72 -26.29 -58.66
C SER A 136 -14.47 -25.79 -59.91
N GLU A 137 -14.10 -24.62 -60.46
CA GLU A 137 -14.77 -24.04 -61.64
C GLU A 137 -14.21 -24.57 -62.98
N ASN A 138 -13.04 -25.23 -62.98
CA ASN A 138 -12.38 -25.74 -64.19
C ASN A 138 -13.02 -27.00 -64.80
N VAL A 139 -14.17 -27.48 -64.31
CA VAL A 139 -14.88 -28.66 -64.83
C VAL A 139 -16.39 -28.43 -65.00
N MET A 140 -16.80 -27.40 -65.76
CA MET A 140 -18.01 -27.48 -66.59
C MET A 140 -17.96 -26.59 -67.85
N HIS A 141 -18.12 -27.24 -68.99
CA HIS A 141 -18.43 -26.80 -70.35
C HIS A 141 -18.87 -25.34 -70.63
N GLU A 142 -18.13 -24.69 -71.55
CA GLU A 142 -18.64 -24.31 -72.88
C GLU A 142 -20.06 -23.69 -72.93
N GLY A 143 -20.16 -22.36 -72.76
CA GLY A 143 -21.45 -21.64 -72.82
C GLY A 143 -21.30 -20.12 -73.07
N GLN A 144 -22.03 -19.63 -74.07
CA GLN A 144 -21.97 -18.29 -74.65
C GLN A 144 -22.28 -17.12 -73.69
N SER A 145 -21.61 -15.97 -73.91
CA SER A 145 -22.14 -14.59 -73.90
C SER A 145 -23.15 -14.13 -72.82
N SER A 146 -22.84 -13.04 -72.10
CA SER A 146 -23.35 -11.69 -72.48
C SER A 146 -22.99 -10.52 -71.53
N GLU A 147 -22.55 -9.43 -72.16
CA GLU A 147 -22.80 -7.98 -71.96
C GLU A 147 -22.87 -7.28 -70.57
N THR A 148 -22.48 -6.00 -70.59
CA THR A 148 -22.23 -5.12 -69.43
C THR A 148 -23.37 -4.15 -69.12
N ILE A 149 -23.83 -4.11 -67.87
CA ILE A 149 -24.54 -3.01 -67.17
C ILE A 149 -24.37 -3.22 -65.66
N THR A 150 -24.30 -2.24 -64.74
CA THR A 150 -24.47 -0.76 -64.75
C THR A 150 -23.51 -0.20 -63.64
N ASN A 151 -23.32 1.08 -63.27
CA ASN A 151 -23.94 2.40 -63.56
C ASN A 151 -22.89 3.53 -63.33
N MET A 152 -23.24 4.80 -63.61
CA MET A 152 -22.54 6.01 -63.13
C MET A 152 -23.27 6.68 -61.96
N SER A 153 -22.53 7.23 -60.99
CA SER A 153 -23.00 8.27 -60.04
C SER A 153 -21.80 8.99 -59.43
N HIS A 154 -21.87 10.32 -59.34
CA HIS A 154 -20.76 11.20 -58.92
C HIS A 154 -21.06 11.94 -57.61
N SER A 155 -19.99 12.42 -56.97
CA SER A 155 -20.00 13.49 -55.94
C SER A 155 -20.60 13.12 -54.57
N GLY A 156 -20.02 13.62 -53.47
CA GLY A 156 -20.52 13.26 -52.12
C GLY A 156 -19.75 13.67 -50.87
N ASN A 157 -18.58 14.33 -50.95
CA ASN A 157 -18.09 15.12 -49.81
C ASN A 157 -18.75 16.51 -49.83
N PRO A 158 -18.94 17.22 -48.69
CA PRO A 158 -18.39 16.94 -47.35
C PRO A 158 -19.44 16.90 -46.21
N ARG A 159 -18.99 16.58 -44.99
CA ARG A 159 -19.11 17.52 -43.86
C ARG A 159 -18.30 17.12 -42.63
N GLU A 160 -17.78 18.14 -41.96
CA GLU A 160 -17.27 18.10 -40.59
C GLU A 160 -18.46 18.14 -39.61
N ASN A 161 -18.31 17.50 -38.46
CA ASN A 161 -18.97 17.80 -37.17
C ASN A 161 -18.32 16.90 -36.10
N ASP A 162 -17.76 17.47 -35.03
CA ASP A 162 -18.47 17.78 -33.76
C ASP A 162 -18.55 16.52 -32.87
N GLU A 163 -17.46 16.15 -32.20
CA GLU A 163 -17.03 16.67 -30.87
C GLU A 163 -17.91 16.18 -29.71
N SER A 164 -17.71 14.92 -29.30
CA SER A 164 -18.06 14.48 -27.93
C SER A 164 -17.28 13.21 -27.56
N SER A 165 -16.38 13.32 -26.57
CA SER A 165 -15.79 12.19 -25.84
C SER A 165 -15.25 12.68 -24.50
N ASP A 166 -16.17 13.12 -23.65
CA ASP A 166 -15.89 13.61 -22.29
C ASP A 166 -15.24 12.50 -21.44
N THR A 167 -13.92 12.57 -21.29
CA THR A 167 -13.14 11.67 -20.42
C THR A 167 -12.95 12.27 -19.02
N THR A 168 -13.98 12.97 -18.52
CA THR A 168 -13.95 13.68 -17.23
C THR A 168 -13.99 12.72 -16.05
N LEU A 169 -12.82 12.33 -15.54
CA LEU A 169 -12.69 11.54 -14.31
C LEU A 169 -13.05 12.38 -13.07
N ARG A 170 -14.32 12.36 -12.67
CA ARG A 170 -14.77 12.97 -11.40
C ARG A 170 -14.31 12.13 -10.21
N LEU A 171 -13.14 12.44 -9.67
CA LEU A 171 -12.65 11.87 -8.40
C LEU A 171 -13.64 12.18 -7.27
N GLY A 172 -14.23 11.13 -6.70
CA GLY A 172 -15.24 11.26 -5.64
C GLY A 172 -14.64 11.66 -4.31
N LEU A 173 -14.81 12.94 -3.92
CA LEU A 173 -14.58 13.41 -2.56
C LEU A 173 -15.70 12.91 -1.62
N SER A 174 -15.61 11.65 -1.19
CA SER A 174 -16.38 11.17 -0.03
C SER A 174 -15.80 11.74 1.25
N CYS A 175 -16.28 12.93 1.62
CA CYS A 175 -15.97 13.54 2.91
C CYS A 175 -16.67 12.77 4.04
N ALA A 176 -15.91 11.90 4.71
CA ALA A 176 -16.21 11.41 6.04
C ALA A 176 -14.96 11.63 6.90
N GLY A 177 -14.99 12.39 7.98
CA GLY A 177 -16.13 12.67 8.84
C GLY A 177 -15.85 12.13 10.25
N TRP A 178 -14.68 12.50 10.79
CA TRP A 178 -14.21 12.08 12.10
C TRP A 178 -14.35 13.26 13.07
N LYS A 179 -14.96 12.99 14.23
CA LYS A 179 -15.00 13.88 15.40
C LYS A 179 -13.96 13.43 16.42
#